data_AF-A0A9E2ZGE3-F1
#
_entry.id   AF-A0A9E2ZGE3-F1
#
_cell.length_a   1.000
_cell.length_b   1.000
_cell.length_c   1.000
_cell.angle_alpha   90.00
_cell.angle_beta   90.00
_cell.angle_gamma   90.00
#
_symmetry.space_group_name_H-M   'P 1'
#
loop_
_entity.id
_entity.type
_entity.pdbx_description
1 polymer ?
#
loop_
_entity_poly.entity_id
_entity_poly.type
_entity_poly.pdbx_seq_one_letter_code
_entity_poly.pdbx_strand_id
1 'polypeptide(L)'
;MRTRAWLGMVALVAALLAGGPLAASARADGDPGSDVLVYQNLFAASDAGLSVQQQVQFGNLLQAAGRAGFPVRVAVIANRDDLGAVTALWQKPRAYAHFLGIELSLAYAQRLLVVMPNGFGFNWPGHSTASAYSALGRIPIRAGASGLLSAAQEAVRTLAA
;
A
#
# COMPACT_ATOMS: atom_id res chain seq x y z
N MET A 1 5.64 -56.25 38.00
CA MET A 1 6.82 -55.35 38.01
C MET A 1 6.97 -54.75 36.62
N ARG A 2 6.50 -53.52 36.42
CA ARG A 2 6.53 -52.78 35.14
C ARG A 2 7.46 -51.58 35.30
N THR A 3 8.71 -51.72 34.88
CA THR A 3 9.67 -50.62 34.72
C THR A 3 10.28 -50.74 33.33
N ARG A 4 10.58 -49.60 32.69
CA ARG A 4 11.05 -49.40 31.30
C ARG A 4 10.01 -48.90 30.28
N ALA A 5 9.01 -48.15 30.75
CA ALA A 5 8.64 -46.92 30.07
C ALA A 5 9.62 -45.83 30.57
N TRP A 6 9.86 -44.76 29.80
CA TRP A 6 10.57 -43.51 30.19
C TRP A 6 12.04 -43.27 29.80
N LEU A 7 12.59 -43.95 28.78
CA LEU A 7 13.88 -43.48 28.19
C LEU A 7 13.88 -43.33 26.65
N GLY A 8 12.89 -43.88 25.95
CA GLY A 8 12.80 -43.75 24.48
C GLY A 8 12.05 -42.51 23.97
N MET A 9 11.26 -41.84 24.82
CA MET A 9 10.33 -40.78 24.40
C MET A 9 10.91 -39.36 24.45
N VAL A 10 12.12 -39.19 25.01
CA VAL A 10 12.78 -37.88 25.10
C VAL A 10 13.68 -37.60 23.88
N ALA A 11 14.14 -38.63 23.17
CA ALA A 11 15.06 -38.45 22.04
C ALA A 11 14.36 -38.06 20.71
N LEU A 12 13.05 -38.27 20.56
CA LEU A 12 12.34 -37.96 19.31
C LEU A 12 11.81 -36.52 19.24
N VAL A 13 11.79 -35.79 20.37
CA VAL A 13 11.31 -34.40 20.41
C VAL A 13 12.43 -33.38 20.13
N ALA A 14 13.69 -33.75 20.38
CA ALA A 14 14.83 -32.84 20.19
C ALA A 14 15.31 -32.72 18.73
N ALA A 15 14.92 -33.63 17.84
CA ALA A 15 15.36 -33.62 16.43
C ALA A 15 14.49 -32.73 15.51
N LEU A 16 13.38 -32.16 16.01
CA LEU A 16 12.45 -31.34 15.22
C LEU A 16 12.70 -29.82 15.32
N LEU A 17 13.70 -29.38 16.09
CA LEU A 17 13.92 -27.95 16.38
C LEU A 17 15.13 -27.32 15.68
N ALA A 18 15.85 -28.04 14.82
CA ALA A 18 17.05 -27.54 14.13
C ALA A 18 16.78 -26.97 12.71
N GLY A 19 15.54 -27.03 12.23
CA GLY A 19 15.14 -26.41 10.96
C GLY A 19 14.33 -25.15 11.22
N GLY A 20 14.98 -24.06 11.64
CA GLY A 20 14.33 -22.75 11.66
C GLY A 20 13.81 -22.45 10.25
N PRO A 21 12.58 -21.91 10.09
CA PRO A 21 12.15 -21.48 8.78
C PRO A 21 13.13 -20.39 8.34
N LEU A 22 13.98 -20.71 7.37
CA LEU A 22 14.29 -19.72 6.36
C LEU A 22 12.91 -19.24 5.94
N ALA A 23 12.55 -18.01 6.32
CA ALA A 23 11.39 -17.36 5.76
C ALA A 23 11.64 -17.38 4.26
N ALA A 24 11.12 -18.41 3.60
CA ALA A 24 10.98 -18.44 2.18
C ALA A 24 10.30 -17.12 1.92
N SER A 25 11.03 -16.20 1.30
CA SER A 25 10.43 -15.01 0.74
C SER A 25 9.36 -15.58 -0.17
N ALA A 26 8.12 -15.62 0.33
CA ALA A 26 6.98 -15.89 -0.48
C ALA A 26 7.09 -14.79 -1.52
N ARG A 27 7.62 -15.16 -2.69
CA ARG A 27 7.60 -14.30 -3.85
C ARG A 27 6.13 -14.19 -4.14
N ALA A 28 5.50 -13.19 -3.52
CA ALA A 28 4.17 -12.78 -3.84
C ALA A 28 4.18 -12.55 -5.35
N ASP A 29 3.31 -13.25 -6.06
CA ASP A 29 2.96 -12.92 -7.44
C ASP A 29 2.19 -11.57 -7.49
N GLY A 30 1.98 -10.93 -6.33
CA GLY A 30 1.06 -9.83 -6.14
C GLY A 30 1.72 -8.45 -5.99
N ASP A 31 0.92 -7.46 -6.35
CA ASP A 31 1.07 -6.07 -5.95
C ASP A 31 0.30 -5.86 -4.62
N PRO A 32 0.97 -5.60 -3.49
CA PRO A 32 0.29 -5.41 -2.20
C PRO A 32 -0.71 -4.25 -2.21
N GLY A 33 -0.48 -3.25 -3.07
CA GLY A 33 -1.36 -2.11 -3.26
C GLY A 33 -2.73 -2.52 -3.75
N SER A 34 -2.83 -3.34 -4.80
CA SER A 34 -4.12 -3.82 -5.32
C SER A 34 -4.87 -4.64 -4.27
N ASP A 35 -4.17 -5.53 -3.55
CA ASP A 35 -4.80 -6.43 -2.56
C ASP A 35 -5.47 -5.66 -1.42
N VAL A 36 -4.79 -4.64 -0.90
CA VAL A 36 -5.31 -3.80 0.19
C VAL A 36 -6.39 -2.85 -0.32
N LEU A 37 -6.14 -2.21 -1.47
CA LEU A 37 -7.02 -1.18 -1.96
C LEU A 37 -8.37 -1.73 -2.39
N VAL A 38 -8.54 -3.02 -2.73
CA VAL A 38 -9.88 -3.61 -2.97
C VAL A 38 -10.84 -3.35 -1.81
N TYR A 39 -10.35 -3.39 -0.57
CA TYR A 39 -11.18 -3.31 0.65
C TYR A 39 -11.02 -2.00 1.41
N GLN A 40 -9.88 -1.32 1.26
CA GLN A 40 -9.51 -0.16 2.08
C GLN A 40 -9.28 1.08 1.23
N ASN A 41 -9.43 2.26 1.85
CA ASN A 41 -9.19 3.53 1.17
C ASN A 41 -7.71 3.92 1.13
N LEU A 42 -6.88 3.35 2.01
CA LEU A 42 -5.47 3.68 2.16
C LEU A 42 -4.63 2.41 2.09
N PHE A 43 -3.59 2.45 1.26
CA PHE A 43 -2.46 1.54 1.33
C PHE A 43 -1.20 2.33 1.66
N ALA A 44 -0.48 1.89 2.68
CA ALA A 44 0.88 2.30 2.98
C ALA A 44 1.57 1.10 3.63
N ALA A 45 2.76 0.73 3.16
CA ALA A 45 3.50 -0.39 3.72
C ALA A 45 3.92 -0.09 5.17
N SER A 46 4.03 -1.14 6.00
CA SER A 46 4.35 -1.02 7.43
C SER A 46 5.71 -0.35 7.69
N ASP A 47 6.63 -0.47 6.74
CA ASP A 47 7.98 0.12 6.74
C ASP A 47 8.06 1.48 6.02
N ALA A 48 6.94 2.01 5.52
CA ALA A 48 6.86 3.36 4.95
C ALA A 48 7.14 4.48 5.97
N GLY A 49 7.33 4.14 7.25
CA GLY A 49 7.68 5.08 8.33
C GLY A 49 6.50 5.90 8.86
N LEU A 50 5.26 5.51 8.55
CA LEU A 50 4.05 6.14 9.07
C LEU A 50 3.59 5.49 10.37
N SER A 51 3.40 6.27 11.42
CA SER A 51 2.81 5.78 12.67
C SER A 51 1.36 5.34 12.47
N VAL A 52 0.87 4.44 13.34
CA VAL A 52 -0.53 4.01 13.31
C VAL A 52 -1.48 5.20 13.42
N GLN A 53 -1.16 6.18 14.27
CA GLN A 53 -1.96 7.38 14.44
C GLN A 53 -2.02 8.20 13.15
N GLN A 54 -0.92 8.33 12.41
CA GLN A 54 -0.88 9.01 11.13
C GLN A 54 -1.74 8.30 10.08
N GLN A 55 -1.69 6.96 10.01
CA GLN A 55 -2.51 6.18 9.10
C GLN A 55 -4.00 6.31 9.41
N VAL A 56 -4.38 6.26 10.70
CA VAL A 56 -5.77 6.46 11.13
C VAL A 56 -6.28 7.86 10.79
N GLN A 57 -5.49 8.90 11.08
CA GLN A 57 -5.84 10.28 10.74
C GLN A 57 -6.03 10.46 9.24
N PHE A 58 -5.15 9.84 8.43
CA PHE A 58 -5.29 9.92 6.98
C PHE A 58 -6.50 9.13 6.48
N GLY A 59 -6.75 7.93 7.00
CA GLY A 59 -7.95 7.16 6.71
C GLY A 59 -9.24 7.94 7.00
N ASN A 60 -9.29 8.68 8.11
CA ASN A 60 -10.41 9.55 8.45
C ASN A 60 -10.60 10.69 7.45
N LEU A 61 -9.52 11.30 6.95
CA LEU A 61 -9.58 12.30 5.87
C LEU A 61 -10.19 11.71 4.59
N LEU A 62 -9.77 10.50 4.19
CA LEU A 62 -10.32 9.82 3.01
C LEU A 62 -11.80 9.48 3.19
N GLN A 63 -12.18 9.03 4.38
CA GLN A 63 -13.57 8.74 4.69
C GLN A 63 -14.43 10.02 4.65
N ALA A 64 -13.93 11.14 5.17
CA ALA A 64 -14.61 12.43 5.11
C ALA A 64 -14.77 12.92 3.66
N ALA A 65 -13.72 12.81 2.83
CA ALA A 65 -13.80 13.12 1.40
C ALA A 65 -14.86 12.26 0.70
N GLY A 66 -14.91 10.97 1.00
CA GLY A 66 -15.95 10.05 0.49
C GLY A 66 -17.36 10.50 0.87
N ARG A 67 -17.60 10.89 2.12
CA ARG A 67 -18.90 11.42 2.58
C ARG A 67 -19.28 12.76 1.91
N ALA A 68 -18.28 13.53 1.50
CA ALA A 68 -18.46 14.79 0.76
C ALA A 68 -18.62 14.60 -0.76
N GLY A 69 -18.74 13.35 -1.25
CA GLY A 69 -18.93 13.07 -2.70
C GLY A 69 -17.63 12.91 -3.48
N PHE A 70 -16.48 12.86 -2.81
CA PHE A 70 -15.16 12.63 -3.39
C PHE A 70 -14.56 11.30 -2.91
N PRO A 71 -15.13 10.13 -3.27
CA PRO A 71 -14.52 8.86 -2.95
C PRO A 71 -13.18 8.74 -3.69
N VAL A 72 -12.12 8.51 -2.93
CA VAL A 72 -10.76 8.33 -3.45
C VAL A 72 -10.02 7.25 -2.66
N ARG A 73 -9.33 6.38 -3.38
CA ARG A 73 -8.37 5.42 -2.82
C ARG A 73 -6.95 5.96 -2.99
N VAL A 74 -6.10 5.77 -1.99
CA VAL A 74 -4.73 6.29 -1.99
C VAL A 74 -3.72 5.20 -1.70
N ALA A 75 -2.73 5.05 -2.58
CA ALA A 75 -1.53 4.27 -2.34
C ALA A 75 -0.35 5.21 -2.06
N VAL A 76 0.27 5.08 -0.89
CA VAL A 76 1.54 5.73 -0.54
C VAL A 76 2.65 4.70 -0.69
N ILE A 77 3.48 4.90 -1.71
CA ILE A 77 4.59 4.02 -2.06
C ILE A 77 5.88 4.77 -1.70
N ALA A 78 6.44 4.48 -0.54
CA ALA A 78 7.65 5.10 -0.02
C ALA A 78 8.91 4.47 -0.62
N ASN A 79 8.88 3.16 -0.88
CA ASN A 79 10.03 2.37 -1.32
C ASN A 79 9.69 1.50 -2.53
N ARG A 80 10.74 1.01 -3.21
CA ARG A 80 10.60 0.09 -4.34
C ARG A 80 9.91 -1.22 -3.94
N ASP A 81 10.16 -1.69 -2.72
CA ASP A 81 9.69 -2.99 -2.24
C ASP A 81 8.19 -2.99 -1.90
N ASP A 82 7.59 -1.81 -1.67
CA ASP A 82 6.14 -1.62 -1.46
C ASP A 82 5.31 -2.11 -2.67
N LEU A 83 5.93 -2.18 -3.85
CA LEU A 83 5.31 -2.62 -5.11
C LEU A 83 5.31 -4.14 -5.30
N GLY A 84 5.86 -4.92 -4.36
CA GLY A 84 5.91 -6.38 -4.48
C GLY A 84 6.56 -6.84 -5.79
N ALA A 85 5.84 -7.62 -6.60
CA ALA A 85 6.36 -8.14 -7.88
C ALA A 85 6.49 -7.06 -8.97
N VAL A 86 5.74 -5.96 -8.91
CA VAL A 86 5.68 -4.94 -9.99
C VAL A 86 6.70 -3.81 -9.82
N THR A 87 7.87 -4.12 -9.25
CA THR A 87 8.94 -3.14 -8.99
C THR A 87 9.43 -2.36 -10.23
N ALA A 88 9.15 -2.82 -11.45
CA ALA A 88 9.44 -2.10 -12.69
C ALA A 88 8.65 -0.78 -12.82
N LEU A 89 7.60 -0.60 -12.01
CA LEU A 89 6.79 0.60 -11.88
C LEU A 89 7.30 1.57 -10.80
N TRP A 90 8.41 1.24 -10.14
CA TRP A 90 9.07 2.16 -9.21
C TRP A 90 9.41 3.48 -9.88
N GLN A 91 9.14 4.58 -9.20
CA GLN A 91 9.26 5.94 -9.72
C GLN A 91 8.44 6.21 -11.00
N LYS A 92 7.41 5.42 -11.28
CA LYS A 92 6.48 5.63 -12.40
C LYS A 92 5.05 5.76 -11.88
N PRO A 93 4.77 6.77 -11.03
CA PRO A 93 3.50 6.84 -10.30
C PRO A 93 2.29 6.90 -11.23
N ARG A 94 2.40 7.56 -12.41
CA ARG A 94 1.32 7.57 -13.41
C ARG A 94 1.04 6.18 -14.01
N ALA A 95 2.08 5.43 -14.35
CA ALA A 95 1.94 4.09 -14.90
C ALA A 95 1.36 3.14 -13.84
N TYR A 96 1.81 3.26 -12.59
CA TYR A 96 1.28 2.45 -11.49
C TYR A 96 -0.19 2.79 -11.15
N ALA A 97 -0.59 4.06 -11.19
CA ALA A 97 -1.99 4.44 -11.03
C ALA A 97 -2.89 3.88 -12.14
N HIS A 98 -2.39 3.81 -13.37
CA HIS A 98 -3.11 3.17 -14.47
C HIS A 98 -3.23 1.65 -14.26
N PHE A 99 -2.13 0.99 -13.88
CA PHE A 99 -2.09 -0.43 -13.53
C PHE A 99 -3.10 -0.77 -12.44
N LEU A 100 -3.03 -0.10 -11.29
CA LEU A 100 -3.98 -0.28 -10.19
C LEU A 100 -5.43 0.01 -10.63
N GLY A 101 -5.63 0.98 -11.52
CA GLY A 101 -6.94 1.25 -12.11
C GLY A 101 -7.55 0.06 -12.86
N ILE A 102 -6.71 -0.74 -13.53
CA ILE A 102 -7.12 -1.96 -14.22
C ILE A 102 -7.37 -3.07 -13.20
N GLU A 103 -6.41 -3.32 -12.30
CA GLU A 103 -6.49 -4.36 -11.27
C GLU A 103 -7.74 -4.22 -10.39
N LEU A 104 -8.10 -2.97 -10.05
CA LEU A 104 -9.24 -2.67 -9.19
C LEU A 104 -10.56 -2.58 -9.95
N SER A 105 -10.57 -2.60 -11.29
CA SER A 105 -11.72 -2.19 -12.11
C SER A 105 -13.03 -2.92 -11.81
N LEU A 106 -12.97 -4.19 -11.42
CA LEU A 106 -14.15 -5.00 -11.06
C LEU A 106 -14.70 -4.67 -9.67
N ALA A 107 -13.87 -4.16 -8.76
CA ALA A 107 -14.24 -3.84 -7.39
C ALA A 107 -14.42 -2.33 -7.15
N TYR A 108 -13.78 -1.48 -7.96
CA TYR A 108 -13.70 -0.05 -7.76
C TYR A 108 -13.33 0.71 -9.03
N ALA A 109 -14.27 1.52 -9.52
CA ALA A 109 -14.10 2.36 -10.71
C ALA A 109 -14.08 3.87 -10.39
N GLN A 110 -13.79 4.24 -9.14
CA GLN A 110 -13.71 5.63 -8.69
C GLN A 110 -12.25 6.12 -8.68
N ARG A 111 -11.98 7.27 -8.06
CA ARG A 111 -10.70 7.97 -8.14
C ARG A 111 -9.61 7.23 -7.38
N LEU A 112 -8.44 7.12 -7.99
CA LEU A 112 -7.24 6.53 -7.40
C LEU A 112 -6.11 7.55 -7.45
N LEU A 113 -5.44 7.74 -6.32
CA LEU A 113 -4.24 8.54 -6.18
C LEU A 113 -3.07 7.63 -5.76
N VAL A 114 -1.94 7.76 -6.45
CA VAL A 114 -0.66 7.16 -6.08
C VAL A 114 0.31 8.27 -5.70
N VAL A 115 1.04 8.09 -4.62
CA VAL A 115 2.08 9.00 -4.14
C VAL A 115 3.41 8.24 -4.06
N MET A 116 4.40 8.68 -4.83
CA MET A 116 5.79 8.21 -4.79
C MET A 116 6.72 9.39 -4.50
N PRO A 117 7.99 9.16 -4.07
CA PRO A 117 8.92 10.26 -3.80
C PRO A 117 9.15 11.19 -4.99
N ASN A 118 8.99 10.71 -6.22
CA ASN A 118 9.21 11.49 -7.44
C ASN A 118 7.94 12.06 -8.08
N GLY A 119 6.75 11.85 -7.49
CA GLY A 119 5.53 12.47 -7.99
C GLY A 119 4.24 11.70 -7.73
N PHE A 120 3.19 12.19 -8.38
CA PHE A 120 1.84 11.66 -8.26
C PHE A 120 1.37 10.88 -9.49
N GLY A 121 0.56 9.86 -9.24
CA GLY A 121 -0.23 9.15 -10.23
C GLY A 121 -1.71 9.34 -9.93
N PHE A 122 -2.53 9.51 -10.95
CA PHE A 122 -3.96 9.65 -10.77
C PHE A 122 -4.69 8.86 -11.84
N ASN A 123 -5.73 8.12 -11.44
CA ASN A 123 -6.58 7.38 -12.37
C ASN A 123 -8.04 7.50 -11.96
N TRP A 124 -8.91 7.72 -12.95
CA TRP A 124 -10.36 7.66 -12.80
C TRP A 124 -10.94 7.09 -14.09
N PRO A 125 -11.34 5.80 -14.10
CA PRO A 125 -11.81 5.14 -15.31
C PRO A 125 -12.93 5.92 -16.00
N GLY A 126 -12.82 6.10 -17.31
CA GLY A 126 -13.79 6.85 -18.12
C GLY A 126 -13.72 8.38 -18.00
N HIS A 127 -12.77 8.93 -17.23
CA HIS A 127 -12.65 10.36 -16.98
C HIS A 127 -11.26 10.90 -17.34
N SER A 128 -11.20 12.18 -17.73
CA SER A 128 -9.93 12.86 -17.99
C SER A 128 -9.15 13.09 -16.70
N THR A 129 -7.84 12.89 -16.76
CA THR A 129 -6.90 13.12 -15.65
C THR A 129 -6.17 14.46 -15.75
N ALA A 130 -6.43 15.25 -16.81
CA ALA A 130 -5.67 16.46 -17.11
C ALA A 130 -5.77 17.53 -16.01
N SER A 131 -6.97 17.83 -15.52
CA SER A 131 -7.18 18.80 -14.44
C SER A 131 -6.54 18.33 -13.13
N ALA A 132 -6.68 17.04 -12.80
CA ALA A 132 -6.04 16.44 -11.64
C ALA A 132 -4.52 16.59 -11.70
N TYR A 133 -3.88 16.27 -12.83
CA TYR A 133 -2.45 16.45 -12.97
C TYR A 133 -2.00 17.92 -12.95
N SER A 134 -2.81 18.85 -13.46
CA SER A 134 -2.52 20.28 -13.33
C SER A 134 -2.54 20.74 -11.88
N ALA A 135 -3.45 20.23 -11.06
CA ALA A 135 -3.53 20.55 -9.63
C ALA A 135 -2.36 19.91 -8.86
N LEU A 136 -2.14 18.60 -9.06
CA LEU A 136 -1.09 17.82 -8.40
C LEU A 136 0.32 18.32 -8.72
N GLY A 137 0.56 18.85 -9.92
CA GLY A 137 1.86 19.38 -10.33
C GLY A 137 2.34 20.59 -9.51
N ARG A 138 1.48 21.19 -8.69
CA ARG A 138 1.81 22.33 -7.82
C ARG A 138 2.23 21.92 -6.42
N ILE A 139 2.06 20.64 -6.06
CA ILE A 139 2.28 20.13 -4.71
C ILE A 139 3.70 19.57 -4.62
N PRO A 140 4.60 20.15 -3.80
CA PRO A 140 5.93 19.60 -3.61
C PRO A 140 5.89 18.34 -2.74
N ILE A 141 6.63 17.30 -3.13
CA ILE A 141 6.83 16.10 -2.30
C ILE A 141 8.18 16.22 -1.60
N ARG A 142 8.14 16.38 -0.27
CA ARG A 142 9.36 16.39 0.54
C ARG A 142 9.82 14.96 0.81
N ALA A 143 11.13 14.78 1.03
CA ALA A 143 11.70 13.48 1.35
C ALA A 143 11.18 12.93 2.69
N GLY A 144 11.19 11.60 2.81
CA GLY A 144 10.82 10.86 4.02
C GLY A 144 9.31 10.69 4.20
N ALA A 145 8.95 9.81 5.13
CA ALA A 145 7.58 9.39 5.42
C ALA A 145 6.63 10.56 5.66
N SER A 146 7.03 11.51 6.52
CA SER A 146 6.24 12.71 6.80
C SER A 146 6.00 13.58 5.57
N GLY A 147 7.01 13.70 4.70
CA GLY A 147 6.91 14.47 3.47
C GLY A 147 5.93 13.85 2.47
N LEU A 148 5.99 12.52 2.28
CA LEU A 148 5.03 11.79 1.46
C LEU A 148 3.61 11.89 2.02
N LEU A 149 3.44 11.75 3.34
CA LEU A 149 2.12 11.86 3.97
C LEU A 149 1.53 13.25 3.82
N SER A 150 2.30 14.30 4.09
CA SER A 150 1.84 15.69 3.93
C SER A 150 1.41 15.95 2.49
N ALA A 151 2.23 15.53 1.52
CA ALA A 151 1.92 15.64 0.10
C ALA A 151 0.64 14.87 -0.29
N ALA A 152 0.45 13.66 0.23
CA ALA A 152 -0.74 12.84 0.00
C ALA A 152 -2.02 13.52 0.53
N GLN A 153 -1.95 14.05 1.76
CA GLN A 153 -3.08 14.75 2.36
C GLN A 153 -3.41 16.05 1.61
N GLU A 154 -2.39 16.82 1.21
CA GLU A 154 -2.57 18.04 0.41
C GLU A 154 -3.16 17.73 -0.96
N ALA A 155 -2.70 16.66 -1.62
CA ALA A 155 -3.24 16.18 -2.89
C ALA A 155 -4.73 15.85 -2.79
N VAL A 156 -5.15 15.09 -1.76
CA VAL A 156 -6.56 14.77 -1.54
C VAL A 156 -7.39 16.04 -1.32
N ARG A 157 -6.94 16.96 -0.47
CA ARG A 157 -7.66 18.22 -0.22
C ARG A 157 -7.77 19.08 -1.47
N THR A 158 -6.70 19.17 -2.25
CA THR A 158 -6.66 19.96 -3.50
C THR A 158 -7.59 19.37 -4.57
N LEU A 159 -7.65 18.05 -4.69
CA LEU A 159 -8.52 17.39 -5.68
C LEU A 159 -10.00 17.40 -5.29
N ALA A 160 -10.31 17.49 -3.99
CA ALA A 160 -11.67 17.47 -3.46
C ALA A 160 -12.31 18.87 -3.31
N ALA A 161 -11.55 19.94 -3.57
CA ALA A 161 -12.01 21.33 -3.52
C ALA A 161 -12.70 21.74 -4.83
#